data_AF-A0A897TIG0-F1
#
_entry.id   AF-A0A897TIG0-F1
#
_cell.length_a   1.000
_cell.length_b   1.000
_cell.length_c   1.000
_cell.angle_alpha   90.00
_cell.angle_beta   90.00
_cell.angle_gamma   90.00
#
_symmetry.space_group_name_H-M   'P 1'
#
loop_
_entity.id
_entity.type
_entity.pdbx_description
1 polymer ?
#
loop_
_entity_poly.entity_id
_entity_poly.type
_entity_poly.pdbx_seq_one_letter_code
_entity_poly.pdbx_strand_id
1 'polypeptide(L)'
;LDMNNPAERLFVEEFGMDVSRTRLEEKVVSYYESNHEFHLRCVAYGTQLHAIFMEATAQVIESDEKLRLFAIPEEFWPRIRHSWKYQQTYISGRFDFAFNNETGEVKCFEYNADSASTLLECGLIQQKWAESVGLDKQGTRGSGFAVERNLKMAWANSGATGRVHFCVDEEKEEQYTALYCMQAAEAAGLEGKLCILFDEFHFDDNGHVVDSDGVRVRNVWKTWMWESAITDYYAAREERGENWKPSPKDKVRLCD
;
A
#
# COMPACT_ATOMS: atom_id res chain seq x y z
N LEU A 1 6.47 -19.87 9.76
CA LEU A 1 5.29 -19.03 9.44
C LEU A 1 4.04 -19.76 9.89
N ASP A 2 3.00 -19.02 10.30
CA ASP A 2 1.72 -19.57 10.76
C ASP A 2 0.75 -19.70 9.58
N MET A 3 0.48 -20.93 9.16
CA MET A 3 -0.40 -21.22 8.01
C MET A 3 -1.87 -20.92 8.28
N ASN A 4 -2.27 -20.66 9.52
CA ASN A 4 -3.63 -20.20 9.84
C ASN A 4 -3.82 -18.71 9.56
N ASN A 5 -2.73 -17.93 9.49
CA ASN A 5 -2.79 -16.53 9.08
C ASN A 5 -2.85 -16.46 7.54
N PRO A 6 -3.93 -15.91 6.95
CA PRO A 6 -4.08 -15.87 5.49
C PRO A 6 -2.94 -15.14 4.77
N ALA A 7 -2.40 -14.07 5.35
CA ALA A 7 -1.30 -13.31 4.74
C ALA A 7 -0.01 -14.16 4.69
N GLU A 8 0.31 -14.85 5.78
CA GLU A 8 1.49 -15.74 5.84
C GLU A 8 1.32 -16.96 4.94
N ARG A 9 0.11 -17.53 4.85
CA ARG A 9 -0.17 -18.64 3.93
C ARG A 9 0.07 -18.24 2.47
N LEU A 10 -0.46 -17.10 2.02
CA LEU A 10 -0.24 -16.61 0.65
C LEU A 10 1.25 -16.32 0.40
N PHE A 11 1.97 -15.76 1.37
CA PHE A 11 3.40 -15.57 1.30
C PHE A 11 4.15 -16.91 1.09
N VAL A 12 3.78 -17.96 1.83
CA VAL A 12 4.35 -19.31 1.69
C VAL A 12 4.00 -19.96 0.36
N GLU A 13 2.78 -19.75 -0.15
CA GLU A 13 2.38 -20.25 -1.47
C GLU A 13 3.21 -19.61 -2.60
N GLU A 14 3.64 -18.36 -2.42
CA GLU A 14 4.47 -17.64 -3.39
C GLU A 14 5.97 -17.98 -3.28
N PHE A 15 6.51 -17.97 -2.06
CA PHE A 15 7.96 -18.03 -1.83
C PHE A 15 8.44 -19.29 -1.08
N GLY A 16 7.53 -20.10 -0.56
CA GLY A 16 7.86 -21.24 0.31
C GLY A 16 8.17 -20.83 1.75
N MET A 17 8.35 -21.84 2.62
CA MET A 17 8.61 -21.65 4.06
C MET A 17 10.01 -21.13 4.37
N ASP A 18 11.00 -21.50 3.56
CA ASP A 18 12.41 -21.24 3.86
C ASP A 18 12.88 -19.83 3.48
N VAL A 19 11.99 -19.01 2.89
CA VAL A 19 12.26 -17.61 2.49
C VAL A 19 13.59 -17.49 1.71
N SER A 20 13.89 -18.47 0.84
CA SER A 20 15.16 -18.51 0.12
C SER A 20 15.03 -17.90 -1.28
N ARG A 21 15.97 -17.04 -1.65
CA ARG A 21 16.02 -16.45 -3.00
C ARG A 21 16.27 -17.49 -4.10
N THR A 22 16.89 -18.62 -3.76
CA THR A 22 17.43 -19.57 -4.73
C THR A 22 16.60 -20.84 -4.87
N ARG A 23 15.54 -21.04 -4.06
CA ARG A 23 14.83 -22.34 -3.93
C ARG A 23 15.75 -23.53 -3.65
N LEU A 24 16.99 -23.27 -3.22
CA LEU A 24 17.98 -24.27 -2.81
C LEU A 24 18.05 -24.30 -1.28
N GLU A 25 18.39 -25.47 -0.72
CA GLU A 25 18.68 -25.60 0.72
C GLU A 25 19.92 -24.76 1.09
N GLU A 26 19.70 -23.63 1.76
CA GLU A 26 20.78 -22.82 2.33
C GLU A 26 21.06 -23.30 3.77
N LYS A 27 22.24 -23.91 3.98
CA LYS A 27 22.71 -24.33 5.32
C LYS A 27 23.32 -23.18 6.14
N VAL A 28 23.61 -22.06 5.50
CA VAL A 28 24.21 -20.86 6.09
C VAL A 28 23.37 -19.67 5.66
N VAL A 29 22.88 -18.92 6.63
CA VAL A 29 22.01 -17.76 6.40
C VAL A 29 22.80 -16.46 6.30
N SER A 30 22.21 -15.46 5.64
CA SER A 30 22.76 -14.10 5.54
C SER A 30 21.75 -13.07 6.01
N TYR A 31 22.23 -11.99 6.65
CA TYR A 31 21.43 -10.87 7.14
C TYR A 31 22.28 -9.61 7.23
N TYR A 32 21.63 -8.47 7.44
CA TYR A 32 22.28 -7.21 7.75
C TYR A 32 22.08 -6.86 9.24
N GLU A 33 23.15 -6.42 9.89
CA GLU A 33 23.09 -5.83 11.23
C GLU A 33 23.39 -4.33 11.12
N SER A 34 22.56 -3.52 11.75
CA SER A 34 22.80 -2.08 11.90
C SER A 34 22.88 -1.71 13.37
N ASN A 35 23.71 -0.73 13.71
CA ASN A 35 23.66 -0.15 15.04
C ASN A 35 22.40 0.73 15.22
N HIS A 36 22.12 1.08 16.47
CA HIS A 36 20.96 1.92 16.80
C HIS A 36 21.01 3.31 16.14
N GLU A 37 22.21 3.87 15.96
CA GLU A 37 22.39 5.20 15.38
C GLU A 37 21.99 5.25 13.90
N PHE A 38 22.28 4.20 13.14
CA PHE A 38 21.81 4.08 11.76
C PHE A 38 20.28 4.08 11.70
N HIS A 39 19.61 3.31 12.59
CA HIS A 39 18.15 3.32 12.67
C HIS A 39 17.59 4.72 13.01
N LEU A 40 18.18 5.41 13.99
CA LEU A 40 17.79 6.79 14.33
C LEU A 40 17.96 7.75 13.14
N ARG A 41 19.04 7.61 12.37
CA ARG A 41 19.28 8.38 11.14
C ARG A 41 18.19 8.13 10.10
N CYS A 42 17.81 6.88 9.86
CA CYS A 42 16.72 6.52 8.96
C CYS A 42 15.38 7.09 9.42
N VAL A 43 15.07 7.04 10.72
CA VAL A 43 13.85 7.64 11.28
C VAL A 43 13.84 9.16 11.07
N ALA A 44 14.94 9.84 11.40
CA ALA A 44 15.05 11.29 11.24
C ALA A 44 14.95 11.71 9.77
N TYR A 45 15.75 11.11 8.89
CA TYR A 45 15.78 11.46 7.48
C TYR A 45 14.49 11.06 6.77
N GLY A 46 13.91 9.88 7.05
CA GLY A 46 12.63 9.48 6.49
C GLY A 46 11.51 10.45 6.87
N THR A 47 11.45 10.89 8.13
CA THR A 47 10.45 11.86 8.59
C THR A 47 10.65 13.25 7.96
N GLN A 48 11.89 13.72 7.88
CA GLN A 48 12.21 15.02 7.26
C GLN A 48 11.94 15.00 5.76
N LEU A 49 12.36 13.94 5.06
CA LEU A 49 12.11 13.78 3.64
C LEU A 49 10.62 13.69 3.36
N HIS A 50 9.85 12.94 4.16
CA HIS A 50 8.40 12.92 4.01
C HIS A 50 7.81 14.34 4.03
N ALA A 51 8.21 15.19 4.97
CA ALA A 51 7.78 16.59 4.99
C ALA A 51 8.22 17.39 3.75
N ILE A 52 9.46 17.21 3.28
CA ILE A 52 9.97 17.84 2.05
C ILE A 52 9.15 17.42 0.82
N PHE A 53 8.84 16.13 0.70
CA PHE A 53 8.00 15.62 -0.39
C PHE A 53 6.58 16.19 -0.31
N MET A 54 5.97 16.27 0.88
CA MET A 54 4.64 16.87 1.04
C MET A 54 4.61 18.36 0.68
N GLU A 55 5.65 19.13 1.03
CA GLU A 55 5.79 20.52 0.62
C GLU A 55 5.92 20.64 -0.91
N ALA A 56 6.78 19.83 -1.53
CA ALA A 56 6.93 19.80 -2.98
C ALA A 56 5.63 19.41 -3.69
N THR A 57 4.88 18.43 -3.18
CA THR A 57 3.57 18.03 -3.70
C THR A 57 2.58 19.19 -3.67
N ALA A 58 2.53 19.96 -2.58
CA ALA A 58 1.65 21.14 -2.50
C ALA A 58 1.96 22.16 -3.62
N GLN A 59 3.26 22.40 -3.87
CA GLN A 59 3.72 23.29 -4.93
C GLN A 59 3.41 22.78 -6.35
N VAL A 60 3.32 21.45 -6.54
CA VAL A 60 2.89 20.84 -7.80
C VAL A 60 1.39 21.00 -7.97
N ILE A 61 0.60 20.68 -6.94
CA ILE A 61 -0.86 20.72 -6.97
C ILE A 61 -1.40 22.13 -7.28
N GLU A 62 -0.72 23.19 -6.83
CA GLU A 62 -1.11 24.58 -7.13
C GLU A 62 -0.72 25.09 -8.53
N SER A 63 0.12 24.35 -9.28
CA SER A 63 0.69 24.82 -10.56
C SER A 63 0.27 23.94 -11.74
N ASP A 64 -0.48 24.53 -12.69
CA ASP A 64 -0.87 23.87 -13.94
C ASP A 64 0.34 23.43 -14.79
N GLU A 65 1.42 24.21 -14.79
CA GLU A 65 2.66 23.88 -15.49
C GLU A 65 3.32 22.63 -14.89
N LYS A 66 3.40 22.55 -13.55
CA LYS A 66 3.98 21.38 -12.87
C LYS A 66 3.07 20.16 -13.02
N LEU A 67 1.75 20.29 -12.90
CA LEU A 67 0.85 19.15 -13.16
C LEU A 67 1.05 18.57 -14.57
N ARG A 68 1.26 19.44 -15.57
CA ARG A 68 1.60 19.02 -16.94
C ARG A 68 2.98 18.35 -17.02
N LEU A 69 3.98 18.85 -16.30
CA LEU A 69 5.32 18.23 -16.21
C LEU A 69 5.25 16.82 -15.61
N PHE A 70 4.39 16.61 -14.63
CA PHE A 70 4.12 15.31 -14.00
C PHE A 70 3.20 14.42 -14.84
N ALA A 71 2.90 14.81 -16.08
CA ALA A 71 2.07 14.06 -17.03
C ALA A 71 0.65 13.74 -16.52
N ILE A 72 0.10 14.54 -15.61
CA ILE A 72 -1.30 14.39 -15.16
C ILE A 72 -2.21 15.03 -16.22
N PRO A 73 -3.15 14.28 -16.84
CA PRO A 73 -4.04 14.84 -17.84
C PRO A 73 -4.91 15.96 -17.25
N GLU A 74 -5.12 17.03 -18.03
CA GLU A 74 -5.78 18.27 -17.59
C GLU A 74 -7.20 18.04 -17.04
N GLU A 75 -7.91 17.06 -17.60
CA GLU A 75 -9.23 16.63 -17.14
C GLU A 75 -9.24 16.15 -15.68
N PHE A 76 -8.13 15.60 -15.17
CA PHE A 76 -8.03 15.13 -13.78
C PHE A 76 -7.55 16.19 -12.80
N TRP A 77 -7.16 17.39 -13.25
CA TRP A 77 -6.65 18.43 -12.36
C TRP A 77 -7.66 18.86 -11.28
N PRO A 78 -8.96 19.04 -11.58
CA PRO A 78 -9.94 19.31 -10.53
C PRO A 78 -10.02 18.17 -9.51
N ARG A 79 -9.96 16.92 -9.95
CA ARG A 79 -10.07 15.73 -9.10
C ARG A 79 -8.85 15.58 -8.18
N ILE A 80 -7.63 15.70 -8.70
CA ILE A 80 -6.41 15.60 -7.88
C ILE A 80 -6.28 16.75 -6.88
N ARG A 81 -6.68 17.97 -7.27
CA ARG A 81 -6.73 19.14 -6.36
C ARG A 81 -7.79 18.98 -5.27
N HIS A 82 -8.95 18.42 -5.61
CA HIS A 82 -9.97 18.06 -4.63
C HIS A 82 -9.43 17.01 -3.65
N SER A 83 -8.82 15.94 -4.15
CA SER A 83 -8.21 14.87 -3.33
C SER A 83 -7.23 15.46 -2.31
N TRP A 84 -6.31 16.30 -2.77
CA TRP A 84 -5.35 16.98 -1.88
C TRP A 84 -6.04 17.79 -0.78
N LYS A 85 -7.11 18.54 -1.06
CA LYS A 85 -7.80 19.31 -0.01
C LYS A 85 -8.65 18.45 0.91
N TYR A 86 -9.28 17.42 0.37
CA TYR A 86 -10.26 16.59 1.07
C TYR A 86 -9.60 15.54 1.98
N GLN A 87 -8.55 14.89 1.49
CA GLN A 87 -7.88 13.79 2.18
C GLN A 87 -6.40 14.11 2.39
N GLN A 88 -6.04 14.35 3.65
CA GLN A 88 -4.66 14.58 4.10
C GLN A 88 -4.12 13.39 4.91
N THR A 89 -4.81 12.25 4.85
CA THR A 89 -4.45 10.98 5.52
C THR A 89 -4.03 9.93 4.50
N TYR A 90 -3.05 9.12 4.87
CA TYR A 90 -2.46 8.05 4.06
C TYR A 90 -1.92 6.96 4.98
N ILE A 91 -1.77 5.73 4.47
CA ILE A 91 -1.42 4.56 5.29
C ILE A 91 0.05 4.19 5.17
N SER A 92 0.61 4.15 3.96
CA SER A 92 1.95 3.64 3.71
C SER A 92 2.65 4.35 2.56
N GLY A 93 3.98 4.37 2.61
CA GLY A 93 4.89 4.74 1.54
C GLY A 93 6.29 4.23 1.89
N ARG A 94 7.16 4.04 0.88
CA ARG A 94 8.50 3.48 1.07
C ARG A 94 9.57 4.33 0.38
N PHE A 95 10.56 4.76 1.15
CA PHE A 95 11.76 5.39 0.59
C PHE A 95 12.77 4.33 0.20
N ASP A 96 13.43 4.55 -0.93
CA ASP A 96 14.56 3.74 -1.35
C ASP A 96 15.87 4.53 -1.10
N PHE A 97 16.68 4.02 -0.17
CA PHE A 97 17.91 4.64 0.31
C PHE A 97 19.16 3.90 -0.16
N ALA A 98 20.19 4.65 -0.54
CA ALA A 98 21.58 4.18 -0.54
C ALA A 98 22.27 4.58 0.77
N PHE A 99 23.11 3.68 1.29
CA PHE A 99 23.97 3.93 2.44
C PHE A 99 25.42 3.55 2.14
N ASN A 100 26.35 4.43 2.47
CA ASN A 100 27.80 4.17 2.37
C ASN A 100 28.38 3.97 3.77
N ASN A 101 28.93 2.78 4.06
CA ASN A 101 29.52 2.45 5.36
C ASN A 101 30.77 3.28 5.70
N GLU A 102 31.58 3.66 4.72
CA GLU A 102 32.83 4.39 4.94
C GLU A 102 32.57 5.86 5.30
N THR A 103 31.63 6.50 4.58
CA THR A 103 31.30 7.92 4.79
C THR A 103 30.16 8.12 5.79
N GLY A 104 29.35 7.09 6.02
CA GLY A 104 28.10 7.16 6.80
C GLY A 104 26.98 7.90 6.07
N GLU A 105 27.13 8.25 4.80
CA GLU A 105 26.12 9.00 4.07
C GLU A 105 24.90 8.14 3.73
N VAL A 106 23.70 8.72 3.92
CA VAL A 106 22.42 8.16 3.46
C VAL A 106 21.88 9.09 2.39
N LYS A 107 21.51 8.55 1.23
CA LYS A 107 20.92 9.29 0.10
C LYS A 107 19.60 8.66 -0.31
N CYS A 108 18.60 9.49 -0.53
CA CYS A 108 17.29 9.09 -1.05
C CYS A 108 17.32 9.12 -2.57
N PHE A 109 16.89 8.03 -3.23
CA PHE A 109 16.65 8.05 -4.67
C PHE A 109 15.21 8.47 -4.97
N GLU A 110 14.25 7.82 -4.32
CA GLU A 110 12.83 7.99 -4.62
C GLU A 110 11.94 7.69 -3.41
N TYR A 111 10.69 8.12 -3.52
CA TYR A 111 9.63 7.87 -2.55
C TYR A 111 8.45 7.18 -3.24
N ASN A 112 8.33 5.87 -3.05
CA ASN A 112 7.25 5.04 -3.55
C ASN A 112 6.00 5.24 -2.66
N ALA A 113 5.16 6.22 -3.00
CA ALA A 113 4.06 6.68 -2.15
C ALA A 113 2.65 6.21 -2.59
N ASP A 114 2.48 5.61 -3.78
CA ASP A 114 1.16 5.11 -4.25
C ASP A 114 0.95 3.62 -3.98
N SER A 115 1.99 2.81 -4.10
CA SER A 115 1.99 1.42 -3.66
C SER A 115 3.38 1.07 -3.10
N ALA A 116 3.38 0.37 -1.96
CA ALA A 116 4.61 0.01 -1.26
C ALA A 116 4.61 -1.50 -0.97
N SER A 117 4.98 -2.28 -1.99
CA SER A 117 5.39 -3.68 -1.83
C SER A 117 6.40 -3.85 -0.69
N THR A 118 6.57 -5.09 -0.21
CA THR A 118 7.49 -5.44 0.88
C THR A 118 7.04 -5.05 2.30
N LEU A 119 5.79 -4.60 2.47
CA LEU A 119 5.28 -4.21 3.78
C LEU A 119 5.16 -5.39 4.77
N LEU A 120 4.62 -6.53 4.33
CA LEU A 120 4.48 -7.73 5.17
C LEU A 120 5.86 -8.30 5.52
N GLU A 121 6.78 -8.30 4.57
CA GLU A 121 8.13 -8.81 4.74
C GLU A 121 8.90 -8.01 5.78
N CYS A 122 8.76 -6.68 5.72
CA CYS A 122 9.33 -5.78 6.72
C CYS A 122 8.64 -5.93 8.09
N GLY A 123 7.31 -5.89 8.13
CA GLY A 123 6.56 -5.82 9.39
C GLY A 123 6.43 -7.13 10.15
N LEU A 124 6.57 -8.28 9.48
CA LEU A 124 6.30 -9.59 10.07
C LEU A 124 7.31 -10.67 9.68
N ILE A 125 7.52 -10.92 8.37
CA ILE A 125 8.26 -12.11 7.91
C ILE A 125 9.71 -12.08 8.39
N GLN A 126 10.41 -10.95 8.28
CA GLN A 126 11.83 -10.88 8.68
C GLN A 126 12.05 -11.22 10.16
N GLN A 127 11.09 -10.87 11.04
CA GLN A 127 11.18 -11.12 12.47
C GLN A 127 10.90 -12.60 12.78
N LYS A 128 9.85 -13.18 12.17
CA LYS A 128 9.58 -14.62 12.29
C LYS A 128 10.71 -15.48 11.72
N TRP A 129 11.35 -15.01 10.66
CA TRP A 129 12.56 -15.65 10.11
C TRP A 129 13.73 -15.56 11.10
N ALA A 130 13.99 -14.39 11.70
CA ALA A 130 15.05 -14.24 12.69
C ALA A 130 14.84 -15.18 13.89
N GLU A 131 13.60 -15.34 14.35
CA GLU A 131 13.22 -16.29 15.42
C GLU A 131 13.47 -17.75 15.02
N SER A 132 13.16 -18.14 13.77
CA SER A 132 13.33 -19.54 13.33
C SER A 132 14.79 -19.99 13.25
N VAL A 133 15.71 -19.04 13.06
CA VAL A 133 17.16 -19.31 13.00
C VAL A 133 17.90 -18.86 14.27
N GLY A 134 17.18 -18.41 15.30
CA GLY A 134 17.73 -18.03 16.61
C GLY A 134 18.56 -16.75 16.61
N LEU A 135 18.22 -15.77 15.76
CA LEU A 135 18.80 -14.42 15.72
C LEU A 135 18.05 -13.39 16.60
N ASP A 136 16.93 -13.78 17.20
CA ASP A 136 16.08 -12.98 18.12
C ASP A 136 16.66 -12.86 19.54
N LYS A 137 17.99 -12.72 19.65
CA LYS A 137 18.70 -12.65 20.93
C LYS A 137 18.55 -11.28 21.57
N GLN A 138 18.74 -11.23 22.89
CA GLN A 138 18.82 -9.97 23.61
C GLN A 138 19.95 -9.10 23.04
N GLY A 139 19.65 -7.83 22.75
CA GLY A 139 20.58 -6.86 22.18
C GLY A 139 20.33 -6.53 20.71
N THR A 140 19.57 -7.35 19.99
CA THR A 140 19.09 -7.08 18.62
C THR A 140 17.56 -7.10 18.57
N ARG A 141 16.98 -6.55 17.50
CA ARG A 141 15.54 -6.55 17.22
C ARG A 141 15.31 -6.37 15.73
N GLY A 142 14.27 -6.99 15.16
CA GLY A 142 13.90 -6.81 13.76
C GLY A 142 13.65 -5.34 13.40
N SER A 143 14.08 -4.92 12.22
CA SER A 143 14.05 -3.52 11.79
C SER A 143 12.63 -2.96 11.67
N GLY A 144 11.64 -3.80 11.33
CA GLY A 144 10.24 -3.45 11.17
C GLY A 144 9.38 -3.52 12.45
N PHE A 145 9.98 -3.61 13.64
CA PHE A 145 9.24 -3.82 14.91
C PHE A 145 8.12 -2.80 15.20
N ALA A 146 8.16 -1.61 14.60
CA ALA A 146 7.17 -0.57 14.80
C ALA A 146 6.00 -0.62 13.79
N VAL A 147 6.11 -1.40 12.71
CA VAL A 147 5.17 -1.39 11.57
C VAL A 147 3.76 -1.75 12.02
N GLU A 148 3.57 -2.87 12.72
CA GLU A 148 2.24 -3.33 13.15
C GLU A 148 1.51 -2.27 13.98
N ARG A 149 2.19 -1.73 15.01
CA ARG A 149 1.61 -0.69 15.88
C ARG A 149 1.30 0.57 15.09
N ASN A 150 2.21 1.00 14.21
CA ASN A 150 2.03 2.23 13.45
C ASN A 150 0.94 2.12 12.37
N LEU A 151 0.75 0.95 11.75
CA LEU A 151 -0.38 0.70 10.86
C LEU A 151 -1.72 0.81 11.59
N LYS A 152 -1.85 0.22 12.79
CA LYS A 152 -3.06 0.38 13.63
C LYS A 152 -3.33 1.84 13.95
N MET A 153 -2.28 2.60 14.31
CA MET A 153 -2.41 4.04 14.56
C MET A 153 -2.80 4.82 13.30
N ALA A 154 -2.22 4.50 12.14
CA ALA A 154 -2.58 5.15 10.88
C ALA A 154 -4.07 4.93 10.54
N TRP A 155 -4.55 3.69 10.67
CA TRP A 155 -5.97 3.37 10.46
C TRP A 155 -6.90 4.06 11.46
N ALA A 156 -6.56 4.03 12.75
CA ALA A 156 -7.36 4.68 13.81
C ALA A 156 -7.48 6.20 13.61
N ASN A 157 -6.49 6.83 12.97
CA ASN A 157 -6.46 8.28 12.70
C ASN A 157 -6.73 8.63 11.23
N SER A 158 -7.12 7.66 10.40
CA SER A 158 -7.29 7.85 8.95
C SER A 158 -8.52 8.69 8.58
N GLY A 159 -9.52 8.76 9.49
CA GLY A 159 -10.85 9.29 9.20
C GLY A 159 -11.80 8.27 8.58
N ALA A 160 -11.31 7.08 8.19
CA ALA A 160 -12.16 5.98 7.74
C ALA A 160 -13.06 5.51 8.89
N THR A 161 -14.33 5.21 8.59
CA THR A 161 -15.30 4.64 9.53
C THR A 161 -16.19 3.62 8.82
N GLY A 162 -16.59 2.58 9.53
CA GLY A 162 -17.36 1.46 8.97
C GLY A 162 -16.49 0.56 8.08
N ARG A 163 -17.04 0.14 6.94
CA ARG A 163 -16.37 -0.78 6.01
C ARG A 163 -15.25 -0.12 5.19
N VAL A 164 -14.14 -0.84 5.03
CA VAL A 164 -13.04 -0.55 4.11
C VAL A 164 -12.90 -1.72 3.14
N HIS A 165 -12.99 -1.42 1.85
CA HIS A 165 -12.77 -2.38 0.77
C HIS A 165 -11.28 -2.41 0.41
N PHE A 166 -10.65 -3.57 0.49
CA PHE A 166 -9.25 -3.80 0.16
C PHE A 166 -9.17 -4.40 -1.23
N CYS A 167 -8.96 -3.57 -2.25
CA CYS A 167 -9.07 -3.93 -3.66
C CYS A 167 -7.70 -4.26 -4.25
N VAL A 168 -7.56 -5.45 -4.82
CA VAL A 168 -6.30 -5.99 -5.36
C VAL A 168 -6.53 -6.73 -6.69
N ASP A 169 -5.45 -6.97 -7.42
CA ASP A 169 -5.44 -7.87 -8.57
C ASP A 169 -5.33 -9.35 -8.14
N GLU A 170 -5.33 -10.28 -9.10
CA GLU A 170 -5.15 -11.73 -8.90
C GLU A 170 -3.69 -12.13 -8.55
N GLU A 171 -2.96 -11.24 -7.87
CA GLU A 171 -1.56 -11.44 -7.48
C GLU A 171 -1.41 -11.68 -5.97
N LYS A 172 -0.69 -12.75 -5.58
CA LYS A 172 -0.57 -13.13 -4.17
C LYS A 172 0.16 -12.07 -3.34
N GLU A 173 1.12 -11.36 -3.94
CA GLU A 173 1.84 -10.26 -3.30
C GLU A 173 0.93 -9.12 -2.89
N GLU A 174 0.00 -8.77 -3.78
CA GLU A 174 -1.00 -7.75 -3.48
C GLU A 174 -1.97 -8.22 -2.40
N GLN A 175 -2.44 -9.46 -2.50
CA GLN A 175 -3.39 -10.06 -1.55
C GLN A 175 -2.81 -10.15 -0.14
N TYR A 176 -1.57 -10.63 0.06
CA TYR A 176 -1.00 -10.70 1.40
C TYR A 176 -0.72 -9.30 1.98
N THR A 177 -0.38 -8.33 1.13
CA THR A 177 -0.17 -6.94 1.55
C THR A 177 -1.49 -6.33 2.01
N ALA A 178 -2.56 -6.54 1.25
CA ALA A 178 -3.91 -6.12 1.59
C ALA A 178 -4.38 -6.74 2.91
N LEU A 179 -4.22 -8.05 3.08
CA LEU A 179 -4.62 -8.77 4.29
C LEU A 179 -3.86 -8.28 5.52
N TYR A 180 -2.58 -7.95 5.40
CA TYR A 180 -1.80 -7.39 6.50
C TYR A 180 -2.29 -5.99 6.91
N CYS A 181 -2.59 -5.13 5.93
CA CYS A 181 -3.23 -3.83 6.20
C CYS A 181 -4.64 -3.99 6.79
N MET A 182 -5.41 -4.98 6.32
CA MET A 182 -6.77 -5.28 6.78
C MET A 182 -6.78 -5.74 8.24
N GLN A 183 -5.84 -6.60 8.64
CA GLN A 183 -5.67 -7.01 10.04
C GLN A 183 -5.44 -5.80 10.96
N ALA A 184 -4.65 -4.81 10.51
CA ALA A 184 -4.42 -3.59 11.27
C ALA A 184 -5.66 -2.68 11.32
N ALA A 185 -6.43 -2.59 10.23
CA ALA A 185 -7.69 -1.84 10.16
C ALA A 185 -8.76 -2.44 11.08
N GLU A 186 -8.92 -3.77 11.04
CA GLU A 186 -9.87 -4.51 11.89
C GLU A 186 -9.49 -4.39 13.37
N ALA A 187 -8.20 -4.47 13.69
CA ALA A 187 -7.70 -4.22 15.04
C ALA A 187 -7.94 -2.77 15.52
N ALA A 188 -8.15 -1.83 14.60
CA ALA A 188 -8.54 -0.44 14.90
C ALA A 188 -10.07 -0.24 14.92
N GLY A 189 -10.87 -1.30 14.78
CA GLY A 189 -12.33 -1.26 14.85
C GLY A 189 -13.05 -0.99 13.53
N LEU A 190 -12.34 -1.09 12.40
CA LEU A 190 -12.93 -1.03 11.06
C LEU A 190 -13.41 -2.42 10.62
N GLU A 191 -14.31 -2.47 9.65
CA GLU A 191 -14.72 -3.73 9.01
C GLU A 191 -13.98 -3.86 7.68
N GLY A 192 -13.20 -4.93 7.49
CA GLY A 192 -12.48 -5.18 6.25
C GLY A 192 -13.25 -6.08 5.29
N LYS A 193 -13.15 -5.81 3.98
CA LYS A 193 -13.55 -6.76 2.93
C LYS A 193 -12.48 -6.81 1.85
N LEU A 194 -11.86 -7.98 1.65
CA LEU A 194 -10.92 -8.21 0.56
C LEU A 194 -11.69 -8.39 -0.75
N CYS A 195 -11.29 -7.65 -1.78
CA CYS A 195 -11.92 -7.65 -3.10
C CYS A 195 -10.83 -7.95 -4.14
N ILE A 196 -10.86 -9.15 -4.72
CA ILE A 196 -9.97 -9.53 -5.82
C ILE A 196 -10.71 -9.21 -7.12
N LEU A 197 -10.09 -8.40 -8.00
CA LEU A 197 -10.75 -7.80 -9.16
C LEU A 197 -12.03 -7.03 -8.74
N PHE A 198 -13.07 -7.05 -9.58
CA PHE A 198 -14.25 -6.18 -9.45
C PHE A 198 -15.58 -6.92 -9.32
N ASP A 199 -15.58 -8.26 -9.30
CA ASP A 199 -16.82 -9.07 -9.26
C ASP A 199 -17.60 -8.95 -7.93
N GLU A 200 -16.94 -8.45 -6.88
CA GLU A 200 -17.58 -8.11 -5.59
C GLU A 200 -18.55 -6.92 -5.73
N PHE A 201 -18.39 -6.10 -6.78
CA PHE A 201 -19.06 -4.82 -6.92
C PHE A 201 -20.14 -4.83 -8.01
N HIS A 202 -21.20 -4.08 -7.77
CA HIS A 202 -22.22 -3.78 -8.76
C HIS A 202 -22.74 -2.35 -8.59
N PHE A 203 -23.43 -1.83 -9.60
CA PHE A 203 -24.14 -0.57 -9.50
C PHE A 203 -25.53 -0.76 -8.88
N ASP A 204 -25.90 0.09 -7.93
CA ASP A 204 -27.28 0.20 -7.42
C ASP A 204 -28.21 0.90 -8.43
N ASP A 205 -29.51 0.97 -8.11
CA ASP A 205 -30.52 1.64 -8.96
C ASP A 205 -30.24 3.15 -9.17
N ASN A 206 -29.34 3.74 -8.40
CA ASN A 206 -28.94 5.15 -8.50
C ASN A 206 -27.57 5.34 -9.17
N GLY A 207 -26.92 4.26 -9.62
CA GLY A 207 -25.60 4.28 -10.25
C GLY A 207 -24.43 4.42 -9.27
N HIS A 208 -24.63 4.14 -7.98
CA HIS A 208 -23.52 4.05 -7.01
C HIS A 208 -22.93 2.64 -6.98
N VAL A 209 -21.62 2.55 -6.77
CA VAL A 209 -20.95 1.27 -6.51
C VAL A 209 -21.30 0.76 -5.10
N VAL A 210 -21.84 -0.44 -5.05
CA VAL A 210 -22.16 -1.19 -3.83
C VAL A 210 -21.50 -2.57 -3.89
N ASP A 211 -21.20 -3.15 -2.73
CA ASP A 211 -20.66 -4.51 -2.64
C ASP A 211 -21.77 -5.58 -2.62
N SER A 212 -21.40 -6.85 -2.53
CA SER A 212 -22.35 -7.98 -2.54
C SER A 212 -23.34 -8.01 -1.37
N ASP A 213 -23.08 -7.25 -0.29
CA ASP A 213 -24.00 -7.09 0.84
C ASP A 213 -24.94 -5.88 0.66
N GLY A 214 -24.85 -5.18 -0.48
CA GLY A 214 -25.57 -3.94 -0.75
C GLY A 214 -25.01 -2.73 -0.01
N VAL A 215 -23.80 -2.83 0.55
CA VAL A 215 -23.16 -1.72 1.26
C VAL A 215 -22.46 -0.82 0.25
N ARG A 216 -22.84 0.46 0.22
CA ARG A 216 -22.19 1.46 -0.63
C ARG A 216 -20.72 1.61 -0.27
N VAL A 217 -19.87 1.59 -1.29
CA VAL A 217 -18.42 1.80 -1.14
C VAL A 217 -18.16 3.23 -0.68
N ARG A 218 -17.33 3.38 0.37
CA ARG A 218 -16.97 4.68 0.97
C ARG A 218 -15.48 4.83 1.24
N ASN A 219 -14.81 3.74 1.59
CA ASN A 219 -13.38 3.73 1.88
C ASN A 219 -12.74 2.59 1.07
N VAL A 220 -11.71 2.91 0.29
CA VAL A 220 -10.98 1.93 -0.52
C VAL A 220 -9.51 2.01 -0.17
N TRP A 221 -8.95 0.89 0.24
CA TRP A 221 -7.51 0.65 0.20
C TRP A 221 -7.21 -0.15 -1.07
N LYS A 222 -6.15 0.19 -1.81
CA LYS A 222 -5.86 -0.52 -3.06
C LYS A 222 -4.37 -0.67 -3.33
N THR A 223 -4.02 -1.74 -4.03
CA THR A 223 -2.73 -1.90 -4.73
C THR A 223 -2.76 -1.36 -6.16
N TRP A 224 -3.95 -1.27 -6.76
CA TRP A 224 -4.15 -0.67 -8.09
C TRP A 224 -3.54 0.73 -8.19
N MET A 225 -2.67 0.91 -9.18
CA MET A 225 -2.02 2.19 -9.46
C MET A 225 -3.01 3.19 -10.05
N TRP A 226 -2.85 4.48 -9.72
CA TRP A 226 -3.70 5.52 -10.30
C TRP A 226 -3.56 5.63 -11.83
N GLU A 227 -2.39 5.36 -12.38
CA GLU A 227 -2.12 5.34 -13.82
C GLU A 227 -2.92 4.24 -14.53
N SER A 228 -3.08 3.07 -13.89
CA SER A 228 -3.93 1.99 -14.40
C SER A 228 -5.39 2.43 -14.44
N ALA A 229 -5.87 3.14 -13.41
CA ALA A 229 -7.23 3.67 -13.37
C ALA A 229 -7.47 4.75 -14.43
N ILE A 230 -6.50 5.64 -14.68
CA ILE A 230 -6.55 6.63 -15.76
C ILE A 230 -6.62 5.93 -17.13
N THR A 231 -5.84 4.87 -17.32
CA THR A 231 -5.85 4.10 -18.56
C THR A 231 -7.20 3.39 -18.78
N ASP A 232 -7.73 2.74 -17.74
CA ASP A 232 -9.05 2.10 -17.78
C ASP A 232 -10.18 3.12 -18.01
N TYR A 233 -10.07 4.32 -17.45
CA TYR A 233 -11.03 5.41 -17.65
C TYR A 233 -11.17 5.80 -19.14
N TYR A 234 -10.05 5.96 -19.84
CA TYR A 234 -10.09 6.28 -21.27
C TYR A 234 -10.63 5.11 -22.10
N ALA A 235 -10.23 3.87 -21.79
CA ALA A 235 -10.77 2.69 -22.43
C ALA A 235 -12.30 2.55 -22.23
N ALA A 236 -12.78 2.77 -21.00
CA ALA A 236 -14.20 2.73 -20.66
C ALA A 236 -14.99 3.84 -21.36
N ARG A 237 -14.42 5.03 -21.53
CA ARG A 237 -15.03 6.12 -22.30
C ARG A 237 -15.26 5.73 -23.76
N GLU A 238 -14.31 5.07 -24.39
CA GLU A 238 -14.46 4.58 -25.78
C GLU A 238 -15.49 3.45 -25.89
N GLU A 239 -15.47 2.50 -24.96
CA GLU A 239 -16.35 1.32 -24.98
C GLU A 239 -17.82 1.66 -24.67
N ARG A 240 -18.05 2.48 -23.64
CA ARG A 240 -19.39 2.78 -23.12
C ARG A 240 -19.99 4.04 -23.75
N GLY A 241 -19.14 4.96 -24.22
CA GLY A 241 -19.51 6.26 -24.78
C GLY A 241 -19.73 7.34 -23.72
N GLU A 242 -19.57 8.61 -24.10
CA GLU A 242 -19.62 9.77 -23.19
C GLU A 242 -20.99 10.03 -22.54
N ASN A 243 -22.06 9.53 -23.16
CA ASN A 243 -23.43 9.67 -22.65
C ASN A 243 -23.86 8.48 -21.76
N TRP A 244 -22.96 7.53 -21.52
CA TRP A 244 -23.23 6.38 -20.66
C TRP A 244 -23.56 6.83 -19.23
N LYS A 245 -24.49 6.11 -18.61
CA LYS A 245 -24.82 6.25 -17.19
C LYS A 245 -24.79 4.86 -16.57
N PRO A 246 -24.14 4.70 -15.40
CA PRO A 246 -24.10 3.41 -14.72
C PRO A 246 -25.50 2.88 -14.43
N SER A 247 -25.70 1.59 -14.67
CA SER A 247 -26.91 0.86 -14.35
C SER A 247 -26.58 -0.51 -13.74
N PRO A 248 -27.53 -1.16 -13.04
CA PRO A 248 -27.31 -2.49 -12.48
C PRO A 248 -26.96 -3.60 -13.49
N LYS A 249 -27.06 -3.33 -14.80
CA LYS A 249 -26.66 -4.26 -15.86
C LYS A 249 -25.19 -4.16 -16.23
N ASP A 250 -24.55 -3.04 -15.88
CA ASP A 250 -23.15 -2.79 -16.20
C ASP A 250 -22.24 -3.43 -15.16
N LYS A 251 -21.10 -3.96 -15.61
CA LYS A 251 -20.04 -4.41 -14.71
C LYS A 251 -19.24 -3.20 -14.24
N VAL A 252 -18.94 -3.18 -12.94
CA VAL A 252 -18.01 -2.22 -12.33
C VAL A 252 -16.59 -2.52 -12.83
N ARG A 253 -15.82 -1.46 -13.11
CA ARG A 253 -14.42 -1.51 -13.53
C ARG A 253 -13.55 -0.66 -12.60
N LEU A 254 -12.25 -0.64 -12.84
CA LEU A 254 -11.29 0.09 -12.01
C LEU A 254 -11.56 1.60 -11.96
N CYS A 255 -12.02 2.19 -13.07
CA CYS A 255 -12.26 3.63 -13.14
C CYS A 255 -13.57 4.12 -12.49
N ASP A 256 -14.46 3.21 -12.10
CA ASP A 256 -15.80 3.49 -11.55
C ASP A 256 -15.78 3.73 -10.03
#